data_AF-A0A927MNJ2-F1
#
_entry.id   AF-A0A927MNJ2-F1
#
_cell.length_a   1.000
_cell.length_b   1.000
_cell.length_c   1.000
_cell.angle_alpha   90.00
_cell.angle_beta   90.00
_cell.angle_gamma   90.00
#
_symmetry.space_group_name_H-M   'P 1'
#
loop_
_entity.id
_entity.type
_entity.pdbx_description
1 polymer ?
#
loop_
_entity_poly.entity_id
_entity_poly.type
_entity_poly.pdbx_seq_one_letter_code
_entity_poly.pdbx_strand_id
1 'polypeptide(L)'
;MTTIWCSVLAVQYRSTLDDMAIALRGCPDELWEASIYEVKKTDQWAWPPTDRDGQPFDDPAVRERKFQAMSAVWRTASHALWFTDLDLSTTEAEW
;
A
#
# COMPACT_ATOMS: atom_id res chain seq x y z
N MET A 1 30.08 14.55 3.29
CA MET A 1 28.93 14.69 2.37
C MET A 1 27.88 13.62 2.64
N THR A 2 28.26 12.35 2.76
CA THR A 2 27.36 11.23 3.09
C THR A 2 26.48 11.50 4.32
N THR A 3 27.04 12.02 5.41
CA THR A 3 26.30 12.33 6.64
C THR A 3 25.25 13.44 6.52
N ILE A 4 25.50 14.49 5.73
CA ILE A 4 24.51 15.56 5.48
C ILE A 4 23.37 15.01 4.61
N TRP A 5 23.72 14.27 3.55
CA TRP A 5 22.75 13.61 2.68
C TRP A 5 21.82 12.66 3.45
N CYS A 6 22.40 11.81 4.30
CA CYS A 6 21.64 10.88 5.13
C CYS A 6 20.73 11.60 6.14
N SER A 7 21.19 12.71 6.72
CA SER A 7 20.36 13.51 7.64
C SER A 7 19.16 14.15 6.92
N VAL A 8 19.35 14.62 5.70
CA VAL A 8 18.26 15.18 4.87
C VAL A 8 17.25 14.08 4.52
N LEU A 9 17.72 12.89 4.11
CA LEU A 9 16.86 11.75 3.81
C LEU A 9 16.04 11.33 5.03
N ALA A 10 16.66 11.23 6.21
CA ALA A 10 15.95 10.88 7.45
C ALA A 10 14.85 11.89 7.82
N VAL A 11 15.11 13.18 7.62
CA VAL A 11 14.09 14.23 7.84
C VAL A 11 12.94 14.10 6.84
N GLN A 12 13.25 13.92 5.56
CA GLN A 12 12.23 13.76 4.52
C GLN A 12 11.38 12.50 4.76
N TYR A 13 12.02 11.39 5.13
CA TYR A 13 11.37 10.14 5.47
C TYR A 13 10.38 10.31 6.63
N ARG A 14 10.82 10.95 7.72
CA ARG A 14 9.95 11.24 8.87
C ARG A 14 8.75 12.08 8.45
N SER A 15 8.96 13.13 7.66
CA SER A 15 7.87 13.99 7.16
C SER A 15 6.86 13.20 6.34
N THR A 16 7.32 12.32 5.44
CA THR A 16 6.44 11.48 4.62
C THR A 16 5.59 10.54 5.49
N LEU A 17 6.18 9.94 6.52
CA LEU A 17 5.44 9.09 7.46
C LEU A 17 4.41 9.89 8.27
N ASP A 18 4.76 11.09 8.71
CA ASP A 18 3.84 11.99 9.42
C ASP A 18 2.64 12.37 8.54
N ASP A 19 2.90 12.77 7.28
CA ASP A 19 1.86 13.10 6.30
C ASP A 19 0.94 11.90 6.02
N MET A 20 1.52 10.70 5.85
CA MET A 20 0.74 9.49 5.64
C MET A 20 -0.09 9.15 6.87
N ALA A 21 0.46 9.27 8.09
CA ALA A 21 -0.27 9.02 9.32
C ALA A 21 -1.46 9.97 9.48
N ILE A 22 -1.32 11.25 9.11
CA ILE A 22 -2.42 12.21 9.08
C ILE A 22 -3.50 11.76 8.09
N ALA A 23 -3.11 11.41 6.86
CA ALA A 23 -4.04 10.97 5.83
C ALA A 23 -4.84 9.72 6.25
N LEU A 24 -4.17 8.73 6.85
CA LEU A 24 -4.83 7.50 7.29
C LEU A 24 -5.76 7.73 8.49
N ARG A 25 -5.36 8.55 9.47
CA ARG A 25 -6.22 8.90 10.61
C ARG A 25 -7.42 9.74 10.21
N GLY A 26 -7.30 10.49 9.13
CA GLY A 26 -8.40 11.27 8.55
C GLY A 26 -9.30 10.50 7.59
N CYS A 27 -8.95 9.24 7.25
CA CYS A 27 -9.74 8.44 6.32
C CYS A 27 -11.00 7.90 7.02
N PRO A 28 -12.21 8.18 6.51
CA PRO A 28 -13.43 7.57 7.03
C PRO A 28 -13.45 6.05 6.84
N ASP A 29 -14.07 5.32 7.77
CA ASP A 29 -14.16 3.85 7.72
C ASP A 29 -14.81 3.36 6.43
N GLU A 30 -15.78 4.10 5.88
CA GLU A 30 -16.48 3.73 4.65
C GLU A 30 -15.56 3.81 3.42
N LEU A 31 -14.54 4.67 3.46
CA LEU A 31 -13.57 4.82 2.40
C LEU A 31 -12.35 3.91 2.60
N TRP A 32 -12.19 3.31 3.78
CA TRP A 32 -11.03 2.49 4.10
C TRP A 32 -10.89 1.29 3.15
N GLU A 33 -11.99 0.60 2.87
CA GLU A 33 -12.05 -0.51 1.91
C GLU A 33 -12.34 -0.05 0.46
N ALA A 34 -12.59 1.24 0.25
CA ALA A 34 -12.91 1.76 -1.08
C ALA A 34 -11.65 1.82 -1.95
N SER A 35 -11.82 1.44 -3.21
CA SER A 35 -10.79 1.54 -4.25
C SER A 35 -10.46 2.99 -4.55
N ILE A 36 -9.17 3.35 -4.49
CA ILE A 36 -8.70 4.69 -4.84
C ILE A 36 -8.61 4.89 -6.37
N TYR A 37 -8.54 3.79 -7.13
CA TYR A 37 -8.67 3.76 -8.58
C TYR A 37 -9.29 2.42 -9.03
N GLU A 38 -9.96 2.42 -10.18
CA GLU A 38 -10.49 1.18 -10.78
C GLU A 38 -9.34 0.24 -11.16
N VAL A 39 -9.42 -1.01 -10.72
CA VAL A 39 -8.48 -2.07 -11.10
C VAL A 39 -9.04 -2.82 -12.30
N LYS A 40 -8.26 -2.93 -13.37
CA LYS A 40 -8.68 -3.63 -14.58
C LYS A 40 -8.12 -5.04 -14.59
N LYS A 41 -8.90 -5.99 -15.10
CA LYS A 41 -8.50 -7.41 -15.26
C LYS A 41 -7.32 -7.60 -16.22
N THR A 42 -7.00 -6.58 -17.01
CA THR A 42 -5.88 -6.53 -17.95
C THR A 42 -4.62 -5.91 -17.36
N ASP A 43 -4.67 -5.38 -16.13
CA ASP A 43 -3.50 -4.78 -15.51
C ASP A 43 -2.47 -5.87 -15.20
N GLN A 44 -1.18 -5.62 -15.46
CA GLN A 44 -0.14 -6.65 -15.35
C GLN A 44 0.02 -7.21 -13.92
N TRP A 45 -0.42 -6.45 -12.93
CA TRP A 45 -0.33 -6.80 -11.50
C TRP A 45 -1.71 -7.08 -10.90
N ALA A 46 -2.74 -7.24 -11.72
CA ALA A 46 -4.05 -7.68 -11.28
C ALA A 46 -4.08 -9.21 -11.18
N TRP A 47 -4.51 -9.72 -10.04
CA TRP A 47 -4.63 -11.15 -9.78
C TRP A 47 -6.07 -11.47 -9.37
N PRO A 48 -6.64 -12.60 -9.81
CA PRO A 48 -7.96 -13.02 -9.32
C PRO A 48 -7.91 -13.21 -7.80
N PRO A 49 -8.85 -12.61 -7.04
CA PRO A 49 -8.86 -12.76 -5.60
C PRO A 49 -9.30 -14.18 -5.23
N THR A 50 -8.59 -14.79 -4.28
CA THR A 50 -8.89 -16.11 -3.73
C THR A 50 -9.28 -16.01 -2.27
N ASP A 51 -10.01 -17.00 -1.78
CA ASP A 51 -10.22 -17.19 -0.34
C ASP A 51 -8.95 -17.68 0.37
N ARG A 52 -9.11 -18.05 1.65
CA ARG A 52 -8.01 -18.52 2.51
C ARG A 52 -7.39 -19.83 2.01
N ASP A 53 -8.17 -20.67 1.32
CA ASP A 53 -7.74 -21.99 0.84
C ASP A 53 -7.25 -21.93 -0.62
N GLY A 54 -7.14 -20.72 -1.18
CA GLY A 54 -6.68 -20.49 -2.55
C GLY A 54 -7.75 -20.74 -3.61
N GLN A 55 -9.02 -20.89 -3.22
CA GLN A 55 -10.11 -21.09 -4.16
C GLN A 55 -10.72 -19.75 -4.61
N PRO A 56 -11.26 -19.67 -5.84
CA PRO A 56 -12.01 -18.49 -6.27
C PRO A 56 -13.25 -18.27 -5.41
N PHE A 57 -13.60 -17.01 -5.15
CA PHE A 57 -14.88 -16.68 -4.49
C PHE A 57 -16.07 -17.07 -5.37
N ASP A 58 -16.99 -17.88 -4.86
CA ASP A 58 -18.17 -18.36 -5.61
C ASP A 58 -19.10 -17.22 -6.07
N ASP A 59 -19.38 -16.27 -5.18
CA ASP A 59 -20.24 -15.12 -5.45
C ASP A 59 -19.53 -14.10 -6.36
N PRO A 60 -20.06 -13.81 -7.57
CA PRO A 60 -19.49 -12.83 -8.49
C PRO A 60 -19.38 -11.41 -7.89
N ALA A 61 -20.33 -10.99 -7.06
CA ALA A 61 -20.32 -9.67 -6.43
C ALA A 61 -19.21 -9.56 -5.39
N VAL A 62 -19.01 -10.62 -4.59
CA VAL A 62 -17.88 -10.70 -3.65
C VAL A 62 -16.55 -10.70 -4.40
N ARG A 63 -16.46 -11.48 -5.48
CA ARG A 63 -15.26 -11.55 -6.32
C ARG A 63 -14.88 -10.19 -6.89
N GLU A 64 -15.85 -9.45 -7.43
CA GLU A 64 -15.61 -8.11 -7.97
C GLU A 64 -15.22 -7.12 -6.87
N ARG A 65 -15.92 -7.11 -5.72
CA ARG A 65 -15.53 -6.28 -4.57
C ARG A 65 -14.09 -6.56 -4.10
N LYS A 66 -13.71 -7.84 -3.99
CA LYS A 66 -12.36 -8.26 -3.58
C LYS A 66 -11.30 -7.91 -4.62
N PHE A 67 -11.67 -7.93 -5.90
CA PHE A 67 -10.78 -7.54 -6.99
C PHE A 67 -10.51 -6.03 -6.96
N GLN A 68 -11.56 -5.22 -6.81
CA GLN A 68 -11.41 -3.77 -6.67
C GLN A 68 -10.67 -3.38 -5.38
N ALA A 69 -10.81 -4.15 -4.30
CA ALA A 69 -10.06 -3.94 -3.06
C ALA A 69 -8.52 -4.09 -3.21
N MET A 70 -8.00 -4.49 -4.38
CA MET A 70 -6.56 -4.43 -4.69
C MET A 70 -5.99 -3.01 -4.64
N SER A 71 -6.82 -2.00 -4.91
CA SER A 71 -6.48 -0.58 -4.79
C SER A 71 -7.16 0.09 -3.60
N ALA A 72 -7.61 -0.68 -2.60
CA ALA A 72 -8.22 -0.10 -1.40
C ALA A 72 -7.24 0.82 -0.67
N VAL A 73 -7.73 1.90 -0.04
CA VAL A 73 -6.90 2.87 0.71
C VAL A 73 -5.92 2.16 1.66
N TRP A 74 -6.43 1.24 2.49
CA TRP A 74 -5.61 0.50 3.45
C TRP A 74 -4.51 -0.32 2.79
N ARG A 75 -4.82 -0.92 1.64
CA ARG A 75 -3.91 -1.83 0.94
C ARG A 75 -2.82 -1.04 0.24
N THR A 76 -3.16 0.08 -0.40
CA THR A 76 -2.19 0.99 -0.98
C THR A 76 -1.28 1.60 0.08
N ALA A 77 -1.83 1.99 1.22
CA ALA A 77 -1.04 2.49 2.35
C ALA A 77 -0.08 1.44 2.91
N SER A 78 -0.55 0.21 3.12
CA SER A 78 0.28 -0.91 3.55
C SER A 78 1.40 -1.22 2.55
N HIS A 79 1.10 -1.16 1.25
CA HIS A 79 2.08 -1.37 0.19
C HIS A 79 3.14 -0.26 0.18
N ALA A 80 2.72 1.01 0.28
CA ALA A 80 3.63 2.14 0.38
C ALA A 80 4.57 2.00 1.58
N LEU A 81 4.04 1.66 2.76
CA LEU A 81 4.84 1.41 3.97
C LEU A 81 5.85 0.29 3.79
N TRP A 82 5.43 -0.84 3.22
CA TRP A 82 6.32 -1.98 3.03
C TRP A 82 7.52 -1.66 2.13
N PHE A 83 7.30 -0.97 0.99
CA PHE A 83 8.41 -0.54 0.12
C PHE A 83 9.29 0.50 0.80
N THR A 84 8.67 1.42 1.52
CA THR A 84 9.37 2.47 2.27
C THR A 84 10.27 1.87 3.37
N ASP A 85 9.87 0.79 4.01
CA ASP A 85 10.67 0.02 4.97
C ASP A 85 11.77 -0.81 4.28
N LEU A 86 11.42 -1.50 3.17
CA LEU A 86 12.35 -2.31 2.41
C LEU A 86 13.53 -1.48 1.87
N ASP A 87 13.26 -0.32 1.28
CA ASP A 87 14.30 0.56 0.71
C ASP A 87 15.19 1.17 1.80
N LEU A 88 14.68 1.34 3.02
CA LEU A 88 15.52 1.71 4.16
C LEU A 88 16.39 0.56 4.63
N SER A 89 15.86 -0.67 4.69
CA SER A 89 16.62 -1.83 5.15
C SER A 89 17.85 -2.13 4.26
N THR A 90 17.73 -1.87 2.95
CA THR A 90 18.86 -1.98 2.01
C THR A 90 19.86 -0.85 2.20
N THR A 91 19.38 0.36 2.50
CA THR A 91 20.25 1.51 2.81
C THR A 91 21.01 1.32 4.13
N GLU A 92 20.40 0.72 5.16
CA GLU A 92 21.06 0.40 6.44
C GLU A 92 22.16 -0.67 6.30
N ALA A 93 21.97 -1.65 5.42
CA ALA A 93 22.96 -2.71 5.19
C ALA A 93 24.26 -2.20 4.52
N GLU A 94 24.20 -1.04 3.87
CA GLU A 94 25.35 -0.39 3.21
C GLU A 94 26.03 0.69 4.06
N TRP A 95 25.55 0.92 5.31
CA TRP A 95 26.17 1.78 6.31
C TRP A 95 27.15 1.02 7.22
#